data_AF-A0A142Y192-F1
#
_entry.id   AF-A0A142Y192-F1
#
_cell.length_a   1.000
_cell.length_b   1.000
_cell.length_c   1.000
_cell.angle_alpha   90.00
_cell.angle_beta   90.00
_cell.angle_gamma   90.00
#
_symmetry.space_group_name_H-M   'P 1'
#
loop_
_entity.id
_entity.type
_entity.pdbx_description
1 polymer ?
#
loop_
_entity_poly.entity_id
_entity_poly.type
_entity_poly.pdbx_seq_one_letter_code
_entity_poly.pdbx_strand_id
1 'polypeptide(L)'
;MRVAFVPAWKNQIDLGLPDNLFDRFRTKKEGMEMTHVVTQPCVGCRYTDCVVVCPVECFYEGEKMLYIHPDECIDCEACVAECPVEAIFHEDNVPAEWQSYIAMNAEQAPQSKVITEKKKPLVDS
;
A
#
# COMPACT_ATOMS: atom_id res chain seq x y z
N MET A 1 -7.49 -38.37 45.16
CA MET A 1 -8.50 -37.38 44.73
C MET A 1 -7.77 -36.13 44.22
N ARG A 2 -7.88 -35.78 42.93
CA ARG A 2 -7.28 -34.54 42.38
C ARG A 2 -8.36 -33.47 42.27
N VAL A 3 -8.19 -32.37 43.01
CA VAL A 3 -8.98 -31.14 42.88
C VAL A 3 -8.61 -30.46 41.56
N ALA A 4 -9.59 -30.32 40.66
CA ALA A 4 -9.41 -29.60 39.41
C ALA A 4 -9.56 -28.09 39.65
N PHE A 5 -8.48 -27.36 39.43
CA PHE A 5 -8.46 -25.89 39.33
C PHE A 5 -9.34 -25.48 38.13
N VAL A 6 -10.50 -24.89 38.39
CA VAL A 6 -11.33 -24.30 37.33
C VAL A 6 -10.87 -22.85 37.15
N PRO A 7 -10.36 -22.44 35.97
CA PRO A 7 -9.87 -21.09 35.77
C PRO A 7 -11.02 -20.07 35.64
N ALA A 8 -10.73 -18.81 35.97
CA ALA A 8 -11.68 -17.72 36.25
C ALA A 8 -12.49 -17.15 35.06
N TRP A 9 -12.68 -17.91 33.97
CA TRP A 9 -13.39 -17.48 32.76
C TRP A 9 -14.85 -17.98 32.70
N LYS A 10 -15.31 -18.73 33.71
CA LYS A 10 -16.66 -19.34 33.74
C LYS A 10 -17.83 -18.38 33.94
N ASN A 11 -17.59 -17.08 34.08
CA ASN A 11 -18.63 -16.06 34.24
C ASN A 11 -18.63 -15.04 33.09
N GLN A 12 -18.48 -15.50 31.84
CA GLN A 12 -18.79 -14.66 30.68
C GLN A 12 -20.27 -14.81 30.35
N ILE A 13 -21.00 -13.72 30.58
CA ILE A 13 -22.41 -13.55 30.23
C ILE A 13 -22.60 -13.86 28.74
N ASP A 14 -23.51 -14.78 28.48
CA ASP A 14 -23.97 -15.24 27.17
C ASP A 14 -24.72 -14.11 26.44
N LEU A 15 -23.96 -13.14 25.92
CA LEU A 15 -24.43 -12.15 24.97
C LEU A 15 -24.35 -12.75 23.57
N GLY A 16 -25.28 -13.66 23.24
CA GLY A 16 -25.50 -14.31 21.95
C GLY A 16 -24.75 -13.73 20.74
N LEU A 17 -23.48 -14.12 20.59
CA LEU A 17 -22.67 -13.90 19.40
C LEU A 17 -22.46 -15.27 18.76
N PRO A 18 -22.81 -15.45 17.47
CA PRO A 18 -22.70 -16.75 16.81
C PRO A 18 -21.25 -17.24 16.76
N ASP A 19 -21.08 -18.57 16.82
CA ASP A 19 -19.82 -19.33 16.86
C ASP A 19 -18.96 -19.25 15.56
N ASN A 20 -18.77 -18.05 15.02
CA ASN A 20 -17.91 -17.79 13.88
C ASN A 20 -17.08 -16.50 14.02
N LEU A 21 -16.82 -16.05 15.25
CA LEU A 21 -15.91 -14.92 15.53
C LEU A 21 -14.45 -15.21 15.10
N PHE A 22 -14.06 -16.47 14.89
CA PHE A 22 -12.72 -16.80 14.42
C PHE A 22 -12.51 -16.55 12.91
N ASP A 23 -13.59 -16.45 12.11
CA ASP A 23 -13.52 -16.23 10.66
C ASP A 23 -13.96 -14.81 10.22
N ARG A 24 -14.22 -13.91 11.17
CA ARG A 24 -14.64 -12.53 10.87
C ARG A 24 -13.54 -11.46 10.93
N PHE A 25 -12.29 -11.85 11.16
CA PHE A 25 -11.12 -10.97 11.01
C PHE A 25 -10.39 -11.15 9.67
N ARG A 26 -10.94 -11.90 8.71
CA ARG A 26 -10.22 -12.26 7.47
C ARG A 26 -10.91 -11.96 6.16
N THR A 27 -11.96 -11.16 6.13
CA THR A 27 -12.56 -10.78 4.84
C THR A 27 -12.84 -9.29 4.82
N LYS A 28 -12.09 -8.63 3.94
CA LYS A 28 -12.32 -7.29 3.40
C LYS A 28 -11.64 -6.16 4.17
N LYS A 29 -10.44 -5.84 3.68
CA LYS A 29 -9.81 -4.52 3.76
C LYS A 29 -10.73 -3.53 3.06
N GLU A 30 -11.80 -3.10 3.73
CA GLU A 30 -12.68 -2.03 3.26
C GLU A 30 -12.00 -0.71 3.65
N GLY A 31 -11.38 -0.05 2.66
CA GLY A 31 -10.72 1.25 2.84
C GLY A 31 -9.21 1.27 2.59
N MET A 32 -8.71 0.54 1.60
CA MET A 32 -7.37 0.83 1.03
C MET A 32 -7.49 1.74 -0.20
N GLU A 33 -8.51 2.58 -0.18
CA GLU A 33 -8.94 3.37 -1.32
C GLU A 33 -8.81 4.84 -0.95
N MET A 34 -7.69 5.45 -1.35
CA MET A 34 -7.41 6.90 -1.49
C MET A 34 -5.97 7.12 -2.00
N THR A 35 -5.29 6.08 -2.52
CA THR A 35 -3.86 6.19 -2.80
C THR A 35 -3.58 6.65 -4.23
N HIS A 36 -2.44 7.31 -4.38
CA HIS A 36 -1.78 7.42 -5.66
C HIS A 36 -1.07 6.10 -6.03
N VAL A 37 -1.00 5.82 -7.33
CA VAL A 37 -0.52 4.55 -7.87
C VAL A 37 0.46 4.83 -8.99
N VAL A 38 1.65 4.23 -8.90
CA VAL A 38 2.63 4.27 -9.99
C VAL A 38 2.31 3.17 -11.00
N THR A 39 2.14 3.53 -12.27
CA THR A 39 1.72 2.63 -13.35
C THR A 39 2.85 2.33 -14.35
N GLN A 40 2.51 1.62 -15.43
CA GLN A 40 3.45 1.12 -16.43
C GLN A 40 4.48 2.13 -16.94
N PRO A 41 4.16 3.41 -17.21
CA PRO A 41 5.15 4.34 -17.80
C PRO A 41 6.39 4.57 -16.93
N CYS A 42 6.33 4.25 -15.63
CA CYS A 42 7.51 4.32 -14.76
C CYS A 42 8.54 3.21 -15.03
N VAL A 43 8.11 2.05 -15.55
CA VAL A 43 8.93 0.85 -15.72
C VAL A 43 10.06 1.11 -16.71
N GLY A 44 11.30 0.97 -16.24
CA GLY A 44 12.51 1.20 -17.05
C GLY A 44 12.95 2.67 -17.12
N CYS A 45 12.10 3.61 -16.71
CA CYS A 45 12.45 5.03 -16.63
C CYS A 45 12.98 5.42 -15.24
N ARG A 46 12.20 5.14 -14.19
CA ARG A 46 12.50 5.42 -12.77
C ARG A 46 13.25 6.74 -12.53
N TYR A 47 12.66 7.87 -12.94
CA TYR A 47 13.26 9.21 -12.84
C TYR A 47 13.43 9.73 -11.41
N THR A 48 12.58 9.30 -10.48
CA THR A 48 12.60 9.65 -9.05
C THR A 48 12.31 11.12 -8.71
N ASP A 49 11.83 11.95 -9.64
CA ASP A 49 11.41 13.34 -9.34
C ASP A 49 10.27 13.43 -8.33
N CYS A 50 9.35 12.46 -8.34
CA CYS A 50 8.22 12.40 -7.42
C CYS A 50 8.61 12.26 -5.93
N VAL A 51 9.81 11.76 -5.61
CA VAL A 51 10.18 11.45 -4.22
C VAL A 51 10.45 12.70 -3.40
N VAL A 52 10.97 13.77 -4.03
CA VAL A 52 11.40 14.99 -3.31
C VAL A 52 10.23 15.90 -2.93
N VAL A 53 9.06 15.68 -3.54
CA VAL A 53 7.84 16.45 -3.27
C VAL A 53 6.87 15.73 -2.34
N CYS A 54 7.15 14.46 -1.99
CA CYS A 54 6.28 13.68 -1.13
C CYS A 54 6.43 14.11 0.34
N PRO A 55 5.40 14.69 0.98
CA PRO A 55 5.51 15.20 2.36
C PRO A 55 5.60 14.10 3.43
N VAL A 56 5.24 12.87 3.06
CA VAL A 56 5.19 11.70 3.95
C VAL A 56 6.17 10.60 3.55
N GLU A 57 7.03 10.85 2.55
CA GLU A 57 8.09 9.94 2.12
C GLU A 57 7.61 8.51 1.77
N CYS A 58 6.38 8.36 1.27
CA CYS A 58 5.74 7.06 1.04
C CYS A 58 6.16 6.35 -0.27
N PHE A 59 7.37 6.62 -0.78
CA PHE A 59 7.89 6.02 -2.01
C PHE A 59 8.89 4.91 -1.71
N TYR A 60 8.76 3.82 -2.47
CA TYR A 60 9.56 2.61 -2.31
C TYR A 60 10.19 2.22 -3.64
N GLU A 61 11.49 1.96 -3.62
CA GLU A 61 12.33 1.66 -4.77
C GLU A 61 12.34 0.17 -5.07
N GLY A 62 11.67 -0.20 -6.15
CA GLY A 62 11.79 -1.51 -6.79
C GLY A 62 12.91 -1.56 -7.82
N GLU A 63 13.14 -2.73 -8.41
CA GLU A 63 14.20 -2.94 -9.39
C GLU A 63 14.00 -2.11 -10.68
N LYS A 64 12.76 -2.04 -11.19
CA LYS A 64 12.44 -1.41 -12.48
C LYS A 64 11.56 -0.16 -12.39
N MET A 65 10.91 0.07 -11.26
CA MET A 65 9.99 1.18 -11.05
C MET A 65 9.93 1.55 -9.57
N LEU A 66 9.21 2.63 -9.24
CA LEU A 66 8.86 2.97 -7.86
C LEU A 66 7.46 2.45 -7.51
N TYR A 67 7.21 2.29 -6.22
CA TYR A 67 5.91 1.95 -5.65
C TYR A 67 5.51 2.99 -4.61
N ILE A 68 4.23 3.33 -4.54
CA ILE A 68 3.67 4.17 -3.48
C ILE A 68 3.04 3.25 -2.44
N HIS A 69 3.30 3.51 -1.15
CA HIS A 69 2.66 2.76 -0.08
C HIS A 69 1.24 3.31 0.19
N PRO A 70 0.19 2.55 -0.12
CA PRO A 70 -1.20 3.00 0.01
C PRO A 70 -1.63 3.41 1.42
N ASP A 71 -1.15 2.75 2.48
CA ASP A 71 -1.52 3.13 3.86
C ASP A 71 -0.76 4.36 4.38
N GLU A 72 0.28 4.82 3.66
CA GLU A 72 1.10 5.99 4.04
C GLU A 72 0.80 7.21 3.16
N CYS A 73 0.31 6.98 1.94
CA CYS A 73 -0.11 8.05 1.05
C CYS A 73 -1.29 8.83 1.67
N ILE A 74 -1.15 10.15 1.70
CA ILE A 74 -2.17 11.07 2.25
C ILE A 74 -2.94 11.84 1.17
N ASP A 75 -2.91 11.34 -0.07
CA ASP A 75 -3.65 11.90 -1.20
C ASP A 75 -3.43 13.40 -1.47
N CYS A 76 -2.17 13.84 -1.39
CA CYS A 76 -1.83 15.26 -1.55
C CYS A 76 -1.60 15.73 -3.00
N GLU A 77 -1.66 14.81 -3.98
CA GLU A 77 -1.44 15.03 -5.43
C GLU A 77 -0.11 15.66 -5.88
N ALA A 78 0.77 16.06 -4.95
CA ALA A 78 2.01 16.78 -5.25
C ALA A 78 2.95 16.04 -6.22
N CYS A 79 2.91 14.70 -6.21
CA CYS A 79 3.78 13.88 -7.04
C CYS A 79 3.32 13.72 -8.51
N VAL A 80 2.05 13.99 -8.81
CA VAL A 80 1.45 13.70 -10.13
C VAL A 80 2.10 14.56 -11.22
N ALA A 81 2.19 15.87 -11.00
CA ALA A 81 2.74 16.81 -11.97
C ALA A 81 4.27 16.72 -12.13
N GLU A 82 4.97 16.12 -11.17
CA GLU A 82 6.43 16.01 -11.18
C GLU A 82 6.93 14.82 -11.99
N CYS A 83 6.06 13.84 -12.31
CA CYS A 83 6.48 12.66 -13.05
C CYS A 83 6.64 12.99 -14.55
N PRO A 84 7.87 12.93 -15.13
CA PRO A 84 8.10 13.35 -16.51
C PRO A 84 7.42 12.47 -17.57
N VAL A 85 6.97 11.29 -17.18
CA VAL A 85 6.30 10.28 -18.03
C VAL A 85 4.86 10.04 -17.60
N GLU A 86 4.31 10.92 -16.75
CA GLU A 86 2.90 10.90 -16.34
C GLU A 86 2.45 9.53 -15.82
N ALA A 87 3.30 8.88 -15.02
CA ALA A 87 3.08 7.50 -14.55
C ALA A 87 2.30 7.40 -13.23
N ILE A 88 1.85 8.50 -12.64
CA ILE A 88 1.24 8.52 -11.32
C ILE A 88 -0.21 8.97 -11.44
N PHE A 89 -1.13 8.14 -10.95
CA PHE A 89 -2.57 8.40 -11.02
C PHE A 89 -3.18 8.21 -9.62
N HIS A 90 -4.22 8.97 -9.31
CA HIS A 90 -5.16 8.56 -8.27
C HIS A 90 -5.76 7.20 -8.67
N GLU A 91 -5.97 6.29 -7.73
CA GLU A 91 -6.48 4.93 -7.99
C GLU A 91 -7.76 4.91 -8.86
N ASP A 92 -8.71 5.82 -8.62
CA ASP A 92 -9.95 5.97 -9.39
C ASP A 92 -9.72 6.38 -10.85
N ASN A 93 -8.58 7.01 -11.11
CA ASN A 93 -8.20 7.55 -12.41
C ASN A 93 -7.19 6.65 -13.14
N VAL A 94 -6.84 5.49 -12.58
CA VAL A 94 -5.94 4.53 -13.23
C VAL A 94 -6.61 3.98 -14.51
N PRO A 95 -5.96 4.10 -15.68
CA PRO A 95 -6.47 3.53 -16.93
C PRO A 95 -6.76 2.03 -16.81
N ALA A 96 -7.78 1.55 -17.52
CA ALA A 96 -8.26 0.16 -17.42
C ALA A 96 -7.15 -0.90 -17.65
N GLU A 97 -6.21 -0.60 -18.53
CA GLU A 97 -5.05 -1.46 -18.83
C GLU A 97 -4.03 -1.58 -17.69
N TRP A 98 -4.03 -0.65 -16.73
CA TRP A 98 -3.08 -0.60 -15.63
C TRP A 98 -3.72 -0.83 -14.25
N GLN A 99 -4.97 -1.28 -14.20
CA GLN A 99 -5.68 -1.56 -12.95
C GLN A 99 -4.94 -2.55 -12.02
N SER A 100 -4.16 -3.47 -12.60
CA SER A 100 -3.32 -4.41 -11.84
C SER A 100 -2.19 -3.73 -11.05
N TYR A 101 -1.81 -2.50 -11.40
CA TYR A 101 -0.76 -1.75 -10.70
C TYR A 101 -1.20 -1.28 -9.31
N ILE A 102 -2.50 -1.16 -9.05
CA ILE A 102 -3.04 -0.81 -7.72
C ILE A 102 -2.58 -1.85 -6.70
N ALA A 103 -2.91 -3.12 -6.96
CA ALA A 103 -2.49 -4.24 -6.11
C ALA A 103 -0.96 -4.38 -6.08
N MET A 104 -0.28 -4.19 -7.21
CA MET A 104 1.18 -4.27 -7.28
C MET A 104 1.87 -3.26 -6.36
N ASN A 105 1.42 -2.01 -6.32
CA ASN A 105 1.99 -0.99 -5.43
C ASN A 105 1.81 -1.40 -3.96
N ALA A 106 0.60 -1.86 -3.59
CA ALA A 106 0.29 -2.32 -2.25
C ALA A 106 1.12 -3.54 -1.81
N GLU A 107 1.40 -4.47 -2.71
CA GLU A 107 2.15 -5.70 -2.43
C GLU A 107 3.67 -5.48 -2.41
N GLN A 108 4.17 -4.63 -3.31
CA GLN A 108 5.61 -4.44 -3.50
C GLN A 108 6.21 -3.34 -2.62
N ALA A 109 5.44 -2.32 -2.23
CA ALA A 109 5.96 -1.26 -1.35
C ALA A 109 6.52 -1.81 -0.02
N PRO A 110 5.83 -2.67 0.74
CA PRO A 110 6.36 -3.22 2.00
C PRO A 110 7.60 -4.12 1.83
N GLN A 111 7.86 -4.61 0.61
CA GLN A 111 8.97 -5.50 0.29
C GLN A 111 10.19 -4.74 -0.28
N SER A 112 10.00 -3.47 -0.61
CA SER A 112 10.98 -2.64 -1.32
C SER A 112 11.67 -1.67 -0.36
N LYS A 113 12.74 -1.02 -0.82
CA LYS A 113 13.50 -0.07 0.00
C LYS A 113 12.87 1.33 -0.07
N VAL A 114 12.63 1.99 1.06
CA VAL A 114 12.19 3.40 1.08
C VAL A 114 13.20 4.30 0.33
N ILE A 115 12.69 5.24 -0.47
CA ILE A 115 13.49 6.23 -1.19
C ILE A 115 12.98 7.65 -0.91
N THR A 116 13.87 8.50 -0.41
CA THR A 116 13.56 9.89 -0.03
C THR A 116 14.36 10.93 -0.82
N GLU A 117 15.34 10.46 -1.61
CA GLU A 117 16.25 11.31 -2.36
C GLU A 117 16.22 10.97 -3.85
N LYS A 118 16.36 11.99 -4.71
CA LYS A 118 16.44 11.84 -6.16
C LYS A 118 17.71 11.08 -6.56
N LYS A 119 17.57 10.14 -7.49
CA LYS A 119 18.66 9.33 -8.07
C LYS A 119 18.74 9.51 -9.58
N LYS A 120 19.81 8.98 -10.17
CA LYS A 120 19.94 8.92 -11.63
C LYS A 120 18.82 8.05 -12.22
N PRO A 121 18.09 8.51 -13.25
CA PRO A 121 17.08 7.73 -13.95
C PRO A 121 17.66 6.44 -14.58
N LEU A 122 16.81 5.43 -14.76
CA LEU A 122 17.17 4.17 -15.41
C LEU A 122 17.13 4.21 -16.94
N VAL A 123 16.50 5.22 -17.55
CA VAL A 123 16.28 5.32 -19.01
C VAL A 123 17.58 5.32 -19.84
N ASP A 124 18.72 5.60 -19.21
CA ASP A 124 20.04 5.71 -19.86
C ASP A 124 21.00 4.54 -19.51
N SER A 125 20.50 3.40 -19.03
CA SER A 125 21.32 2.27 -18.55
C SER A 125 21.20 1.01 -19.41
#